data_AF-D5MT29-F1
#
_entry.id   AF-D5MT29-F1
#
_cell.length_a   1.000
_cell.length_b   1.000
_cell.length_c   1.000
_cell.angle_alpha   90.00
_cell.angle_beta   90.00
_cell.angle_gamma   90.00
#
_symmetry.space_group_name_H-M   'P 1'
#
loop_
_entity.id
_entity.type
_entity.pdbx_description
1 polymer ?
#
loop_
_entity_poly.entity_id
_entity_poly.type
_entity_poly.pdbx_seq_one_letter_code
_entity_poly.pdbx_strand_id
1 'polypeptide(L)'
;MSDLLGAIPLVSILAMTWMYVDTNSSESAVEFSNRIVWLIAPSMTLFIAFPILIKKGLGFYLSMGISITMTIFAYYSVIFVLGKFGIKL
;
A
#
# COMPACT_ATOMS: atom_id res chain seq x y z
N MET A 1 1.95 20.17 11.76
CA MET A 1 0.47 20.00 11.87
C MET A 1 -0.15 19.55 10.55
N SER A 2 0.35 20.01 9.39
CA SER A 2 -0.10 19.60 8.05
C SER A 2 0.03 18.09 7.77
N ASP A 3 1.12 17.47 8.23
CA ASP A 3 1.44 16.09 7.86
C ASP A 3 0.48 15.07 8.50
N LEU A 4 -0.08 15.42 9.66
CA LEU A 4 -1.11 14.61 10.33
C LEU A 4 -2.39 14.55 9.49
N LEU A 5 -2.79 15.67 8.88
CA LEU A 5 -3.95 15.71 8.00
C LEU A 5 -3.69 14.96 6.69
N GLY A 6 -2.46 15.00 6.18
CA GLY A 6 -2.05 14.22 5.01
C GLY A 6 -2.00 12.71 5.26
N ALA A 7 -1.77 12.27 6.51
CA ALA A 7 -1.71 10.87 6.89
C ALA A 7 -3.10 10.21 7.07
N ILE A 8 -4.18 10.99 7.19
CA ILE A 8 -5.53 10.44 7.31
C ILE A 8 -5.95 9.85 5.95
N PRO A 9 -6.35 8.56 5.90
CA PRO A 9 -6.74 7.91 4.65
C PRO A 9 -8.18 8.29 4.27
N LEU A 10 -8.44 9.57 3.99
CA LEU A 10 -9.77 10.11 3.70
C LEU A 10 -10.46 9.37 2.55
N VAL A 11 -9.71 9.03 1.51
CA VAL A 11 -10.21 8.26 0.37
C VAL A 11 -10.68 6.87 0.80
N SER A 12 -9.92 6.19 1.66
CA SER A 12 -10.31 4.88 2.20
C SER A 12 -11.54 4.97 3.10
N ILE A 13 -11.62 6.00 3.95
CA ILE A 13 -12.77 6.24 4.82
C ILE A 13 -14.03 6.46 3.97
N LEU A 14 -13.94 7.29 2.93
CA LEU A 14 -15.05 7.55 2.01
C LEU A 14 -15.48 6.27 1.27
N ALA A 15 -14.52 5.49 0.76
CA ALA A 15 -14.82 4.23 0.07
C ALA A 15 -15.55 3.23 0.99
N MET A 16 -15.07 3.03 2.22
CA MET A 16 -15.72 2.14 3.19
C MET A 16 -17.11 2.65 3.60
N THR A 17 -17.27 3.97 3.74
CA THR A 17 -18.58 4.58 4.06
C THR A 17 -19.57 4.34 2.93
N TRP A 18 -19.14 4.52 1.68
CA TRP A 18 -19.97 4.22 0.51
C TRP A 18 -20.37 2.74 0.49
N MET A 19 -19.42 1.83 0.66
CA MET A 19 -19.70 0.38 0.69
C MET A 19 -20.76 0.02 1.74
N TYR A 20 -20.68 0.63 2.93
CA TYR A 20 -21.67 0.44 3.98
C TYR A 20 -23.05 1.00 3.60
N VAL A 21 -23.11 2.22 3.04
CA VAL A 21 -24.36 2.85 2.60
C VAL A 21 -25.06 2.02 1.52
N ASP A 22 -24.30 1.44 0.59
CA ASP A 22 -24.83 0.66 -0.53
C ASP A 22 -25.31 -0.73 -0.10
N THR A 23 -24.55 -1.42 0.75
CA THR A 23 -24.82 -2.82 1.12
C THR A 23 -25.58 -3.00 2.42
N ASN A 24 -25.69 -1.95 3.26
CA ASN A 24 -26.10 -2.03 4.67
C ASN A 24 -25.32 -3.09 5.48
N SER A 25 -24.13 -3.49 5.00
CA SER A 25 -23.27 -4.49 5.64
C SER A 25 -21.87 -3.93 5.82
N SER A 26 -21.22 -4.33 6.92
CA SER A 26 -19.83 -3.96 7.19
C SER A 26 -18.81 -4.91 6.53
N GLU A 27 -19.27 -6.03 5.96
CA GLU A 27 -18.40 -7.08 5.41
C GLU A 27 -17.48 -6.55 4.30
N SER A 28 -18.03 -5.83 3.31
CA SER A 28 -17.24 -5.25 2.21
C SER A 28 -16.21 -4.22 2.70
N ALA A 29 -16.57 -3.43 3.72
CA ALA A 29 -15.66 -2.46 4.32
C ALA A 29 -14.52 -3.15 5.08
N VAL A 30 -14.82 -4.24 5.81
CA VAL A 30 -13.83 -5.07 6.51
C VAL A 30 -12.89 -5.73 5.50
N GLU A 31 -13.42 -6.30 4.42
CA GLU A 31 -12.62 -6.90 3.36
C GLU A 31 -11.68 -5.88 2.71
N PHE A 32 -12.20 -4.70 2.37
CA PHE A 32 -11.40 -3.62 1.82
C PHE A 32 -10.27 -3.20 2.77
N SER A 33 -10.59 -2.99 4.06
CA SER A 33 -9.60 -2.66 5.09
C SER A 33 -8.50 -3.73 5.19
N ASN A 34 -8.87 -5.01 5.23
CA ASN A 34 -7.93 -6.12 5.26
C ASN A 34 -7.01 -6.13 4.02
N ARG A 35 -7.55 -5.87 2.82
CA ARG A 35 -6.74 -5.75 1.61
C ARG A 35 -5.73 -4.60 1.73
N ILE A 36 -6.15 -3.42 2.17
CA ILE A 36 -5.26 -2.26 2.33
C ILE A 36 -4.11 -2.54 3.30
N VAL A 37 -4.35 -3.26 4.41
CA VAL A 37 -3.29 -3.66 5.36
C VAL A 37 -2.17 -4.42 4.65
N TRP A 38 -2.51 -5.38 3.78
CA TRP A 38 -1.53 -6.14 3.01
C TRP A 38 -0.82 -5.32 1.94
N LEU A 39 -1.48 -4.32 1.36
CA LEU A 39 -0.90 -3.45 0.32
C LEU A 39 0.01 -2.36 0.91
N ILE A 40 -0.16 -1.98 2.17
CA ILE A 40 0.75 -1.04 2.85
C ILE A 40 2.15 -1.64 2.96
N ALA A 41 2.29 -2.90 3.36
CA ALA A 41 3.59 -3.57 3.53
C ALA A 41 4.52 -3.45 2.28
N PRO A 42 4.11 -3.79 1.05
CA PRO A 42 4.94 -3.62 -0.13
C PRO A 42 5.17 -2.14 -0.46
N SER A 43 4.19 -1.24 -0.24
CA SER A 43 4.37 0.20 -0.50
C SER A 43 5.49 0.85 0.34
N MET A 44 5.74 0.34 1.55
CA MET A 44 6.85 0.79 2.40
C MET A 44 8.22 0.58 1.75
N THR A 45 8.33 -0.36 0.81
CA THR A 45 9.56 -0.64 0.06
C THR A 45 10.10 0.62 -0.60
N LEU A 46 9.24 1.44 -1.20
CA LEU A 46 9.63 2.70 -1.84
C LEU A 46 10.27 3.65 -0.82
N PHE A 47 9.60 3.84 0.32
CA PHE A 47 10.01 4.77 1.38
C PHE A 47 11.29 4.33 2.10
N ILE A 48 11.66 3.06 2.01
CA ILE A 48 12.92 2.52 2.55
C ILE A 48 14.01 2.56 1.47
N ALA A 49 13.74 2.01 0.28
CA ALA A 49 14.74 1.86 -0.78
C ALA A 49 15.21 3.21 -1.32
N PHE A 50 14.28 4.14 -1.56
CA PHE A 50 14.60 5.44 -2.14
C PHE A 50 15.63 6.23 -1.32
N PRO A 51 15.43 6.51 -0.02
CA PRO A 51 16.41 7.25 0.76
C PRO A 51 17.74 6.51 0.89
N ILE A 52 17.74 5.17 0.91
CA ILE A 52 18.98 4.38 0.93
C ILE A 52 19.79 4.60 -0.36
N LEU A 53 19.13 4.55 -1.52
CA LEU A 53 19.79 4.72 -2.82
C LEU A 53 20.31 6.15 -3.00
N ILE A 54 19.53 7.16 -2.58
CA ILE A 54 19.98 8.56 -2.56
C ILE A 54 21.21 8.74 -1.67
N LYS A 55 21.20 8.17 -0.45
CA LYS A 55 22.35 8.23 0.48
C LYS A 55 23.60 7.51 -0.06
N LYS A 56 23.42 6.55 -0.97
CA LYS A 56 24.53 5.88 -1.69
C LYS A 56 25.08 6.69 -2.87
N GLY A 57 24.54 7.90 -3.12
CA GLY A 57 25.01 8.78 -4.19
C GLY A 57 24.38 8.51 -5.56
N LEU A 58 23.35 7.67 -5.65
CA LEU A 58 22.60 7.49 -6.89
C LEU A 58 21.75 8.74 -7.18
N GLY A 59 21.63 9.10 -8.46
CA GLY A 59 20.78 10.21 -8.88
C GLY A 59 19.30 10.01 -8.53
N PHE A 60 18.55 11.10 -8.44
CA PHE A 60 17.14 11.09 -8.04
C PHE A 60 16.29 10.14 -8.90
N TYR A 61 16.29 10.33 -10.21
CA TYR A 61 15.45 9.56 -11.13
C TYR A 61 15.82 8.07 -11.16
N LEU A 62 17.11 7.75 -11.08
CA LEU A 62 17.58 6.38 -11.02
C LEU A 62 17.16 5.69 -9.70
N SER A 63 17.34 6.39 -8.57
CA SER A 63 16.90 5.90 -7.26
C SER A 63 15.39 5.68 -7.22
N MET A 64 14.62 6.60 -7.81
CA MET A 64 13.16 6.49 -7.91
C MET A 64 12.75 5.29 -8.77
N GLY A 65 13.35 5.13 -9.95
CA GLY A 65 13.07 4.01 -10.86
C GLY A 65 13.36 2.65 -10.23
N ILE A 66 14.51 2.51 -9.55
CA ILE A 66 14.86 1.29 -8.82
C ILE A 66 13.87 1.03 -7.69
N SER A 67 13.53 2.04 -6.90
CA SER A 67 12.64 1.87 -5.74
C SER A 67 11.21 1.51 -6.16
N ILE A 68 10.70 2.08 -7.26
CA ILE A 68 9.42 1.68 -7.87
C ILE A 68 9.49 0.22 -8.32
N THR A 69 10.56 -0.16 -9.01
CA THR A 69 10.75 -1.54 -9.48
C THR A 69 10.78 -2.53 -8.32
N MET A 70 11.50 -2.21 -7.24
CA MET A 70 11.52 -3.02 -6.01
C MET A 70 10.13 -3.12 -5.37
N THR A 71 9.37 -2.02 -5.36
CA THR A 71 8.00 -1.99 -4.83
C THR A 71 7.08 -2.91 -5.64
N ILE A 72 7.16 -2.90 -6.97
CA ILE A 72 6.41 -3.80 -7.84
C ILE A 72 6.72 -5.27 -7.52
N PHE A 73 8.01 -5.61 -7.37
CA PHE A 73 8.40 -6.97 -6.97
C PHE A 73 7.90 -7.35 -5.57
N ALA A 74 7.87 -6.40 -4.64
CA ALA A 74 7.30 -6.62 -3.30
C ALA A 74 5.80 -6.93 -3.37
N TYR A 75 5.03 -6.21 -4.20
CA TYR A 75 3.61 -6.50 -4.42
C TYR A 75 3.39 -7.92 -4.95
N TYR A 76 4.13 -8.33 -5.97
CA TYR A 76 4.04 -9.69 -6.50
C TYR A 76 4.39 -10.75 -5.46
N SER A 77 5.40 -10.48 -4.63
CA SER A 77 5.80 -11.38 -3.54
C SER A 77 4.67 -11.56 -2.53
N VAL A 78 4.00 -10.48 -2.12
CA VAL A 78 2.87 -10.51 -1.18
C VAL A 78 1.68 -11.28 -1.77
N ILE A 79 1.31 -11.01 -3.02
CA ILE A 79 0.22 -11.72 -3.71
C ILE A 79 0.54 -13.22 -3.82
N PHE A 80 1.78 -13.57 -4.18
CA PHE A 80 2.21 -14.96 -4.30
C PHE A 80 2.16 -15.70 -2.95
N VAL A 81 2.66 -15.06 -1.89
CA VAL A 81 2.66 -15.64 -0.54
C VAL A 81 1.23 -15.81 -0.03
N LEU A 82 0.39 -14.79 -0.12
CA LEU A 82 -1.00 -14.85 0.33
C LEU A 82 -1.84 -15.84 -0.47
N GLY A 83 -1.63 -15.91 -1.78
CA GLY A 83 -2.24 -16.91 -2.65
C GLY A 83 -1.88 -18.35 -2.24
N LYS A 84 -0.63 -18.59 -1.80
CA LYS A 84 -0.20 -19.90 -1.28
C LYS A 84 -0.88 -20.27 0.05
N PHE A 85 -1.26 -19.29 0.86
CA PHE A 85 -2.00 -19.48 2.11
C PHE A 85 -3.53 -19.48 1.92
N GLY A 86 -4.02 -19.42 0.67
CA GLY A 86 -5.46 -19.44 0.36
C GLY A 86 -6.19 -18.12 0.63
N ILE A 87 -5.46 -17.04 0.95
CA ILE A 87 -6.02 -15.71 1.13
C ILE A 87 -6.11 -15.06 -0.25
N LYS A 88 -7.32 -14.97 -0.80
CA LYS A 88 -7.57 -14.23 -2.04
C LYS A 88 -7.63 -12.74 -1.71
N LEU A 89 -6.60 -12.04 -2.18
CA LEU A 89 -6.46 -10.59 -2.05
C LEU A 89 -7.28 -9.79 -3.04
#